data_AF-K9YQM5-F1
#
_entry.id   AF-K9YQM5-F1
#
_cell.length_a   1.000
_cell.length_b   1.000
_cell.length_c   1.000
_cell.angle_alpha   90.00
_cell.angle_beta   90.00
_cell.angle_gamma   90.00
#
_symmetry.space_group_name_H-M   'P 1'
#
loop_
_entity.id
_entity.type
_entity.pdbx_description
1 polymer ?
#
loop_
_entity_poly.entity_id
_entity_poly.type
_entity_poly.pdbx_seq_one_letter_code
_entity_poly.pdbx_strand_id
1 'polypeptide(L)' 'MDWTTLEQEESQVYAPGTPVQLKSDGSQVYYVEEYDPMMVPPIWLENHPKPCYPEELRIVSNLFCILPQKTLQVA' A
#
# COMPACT_ATOMS: atom_id res chain seq x y z
N MET A 1 -19.58 -15.11 -3.86
CA MET A 1 -18.30 -14.43 -3.55
C MET A 1 -17.47 -14.60 -4.79
N ASP A 2 -17.30 -13.52 -5.55
CA ASP A 2 -16.59 -13.52 -6.82
C ASP A 2 -15.14 -13.10 -6.50
N TRP A 3 -14.21 -14.04 -6.59
CA TRP A 3 -12.82 -13.85 -6.13
C TRP A 3 -12.09 -12.79 -6.95
N THR A 4 -12.45 -12.65 -8.23
CA THR A 4 -11.91 -11.62 -9.13
C THR A 4 -12.24 -10.21 -8.65
N THR A 5 -13.41 -10.01 -8.04
CA THR A 5 -13.80 -8.70 -7.50
C THR A 5 -12.94 -8.31 -6.30
N LEU A 6 -12.51 -9.29 -5.49
CA LEU A 6 -11.72 -9.03 -4.28
C LEU A 6 -10.29 -8.62 -4.62
N GLU A 7 -9.64 -9.34 -5.55
CA GLU A 7 -8.28 -9.00 -6.02
C GLU A 7 -8.25 -7.62 -6.68
N GLN A 8 -9.29 -7.28 -7.46
CA GLN A 8 -9.41 -5.95 -8.06
C GLN A 8 -9.62 -4.86 -7.02
N GLU A 9 -10.40 -5.11 -5.97
CA GLU A 9 -10.60 -4.16 -4.89
C GLU A 9 -9.30 -3.92 -4.10
N GLU A 10 -8.55 -4.98 -3.79
CA GLU A 10 -7.24 -4.88 -3.14
C GLU A 10 -6.21 -4.13 -3.99
N SER A 11 -6.16 -4.39 -5.30
CA SER A 11 -5.26 -3.66 -6.20
C SER A 11 -5.53 -2.15 -6.25
N GLN A 12 -6.79 -1.75 -6.09
CA GLN A 12 -7.18 -0.33 -6.03
C GLN A 12 -6.81 0.28 -4.68
N VAL A 13 -7.00 -0.47 -3.61
CA VAL A 13 -6.65 -0.05 -2.24
C VAL A 13 -5.14 0.14 -2.12
N TYR A 14 -4.34 -0.81 -2.59
CA TYR A 14 -2.88 -0.78 -2.56
C TYR A 14 -2.29 -0.32 -3.89
N ALA A 15 -2.94 0.63 -4.56
CA ALA A 15 -2.36 1.25 -5.74
C ALA A 15 -1.03 1.97 -5.38
N PRO A 16 -0.08 2.07 -6.33
CA PRO A 16 1.14 2.83 -6.14
C PRO A 16 0.86 4.26 -5.64
N GLY A 17 1.63 4.70 -4.65
CA GLY A 17 1.44 5.98 -3.97
C GLY A 17 0.40 5.96 -2.84
N THR A 18 -0.28 4.84 -2.57
CA THR A 18 -1.12 4.72 -1.37
C THR A 18 -0.25 4.82 -0.11
N PRO A 19 -0.53 5.74 0.82
CA PRO A 19 0.19 5.81 2.08
C PRO A 19 -0.32 4.74 3.05
N VAL A 20 0.63 4.03 3.68
CA VAL A 20 0.36 2.97 4.65
C VAL A 20 1.33 3.04 5.84
N GLN A 21 0.95 2.42 6.95
CA GLN A 21 1.83 2.19 8.10
C GLN A 21 1.89 0.70 8.42
N LEU A 22 3.05 0.24 8.88
CA LEU A 22 3.19 -1.10 9.45
C LEU A 22 2.47 -1.15 10.80
N LYS A 23 1.61 -2.15 11.01
CA LYS A 23 0.89 -2.34 12.29
C LYS A 23 1.83 -2.63 13.46
N SER A 24 3.01 -3.22 13.20
CA SER A 24 3.98 -3.59 14.23
C SER A 24 4.63 -2.40 14.92
N ASP A 25 4.89 -1.31 14.19
CA ASP A 25 5.64 -0.17 14.70
C ASP A 25 4.85 1.15 14.65
N GLY A 26 3.95 1.32 13.68
CA GLY A 26 2.99 2.43 13.60
C GLY A 26 3.60 3.84 13.47
N SER A 27 4.93 3.98 13.53
CA SER A 27 5.60 5.28 13.66
C SER A 27 5.93 5.90 12.31
N GLN A 28 6.13 5.08 11.28
CA GLN A 28 6.54 5.54 9.95
C GLN A 28 5.44 5.30 8.91
N VAL A 29 5.21 6.32 8.08
CA VAL A 29 4.40 6.21 6.87
C VAL A 29 5.30 5.78 5.71
N TYR A 30 4.86 4.74 5.01
CA TYR A 30 5.42 4.25 3.77
C TYR A 30 4.44 4.54 2.63
N TYR A 31 4.92 4.52 1.40
CA TYR A 31 4.09 4.57 0.21
C TYR A 31 4.19 3.24 -0.50
N VAL A 32 3.06 2.73 -1.00
CA VAL A 32 3.08 1.55 -1.86
C VAL A 32 3.84 1.89 -3.14
N GLU A 33 4.85 1.09 -3.45
CA GLU A 33 5.59 1.18 -4.71
C GLU A 33 4.87 0.38 -5.78
N GLU A 34 4.47 -0.84 -5.46
CA GLU A 34 3.83 -1.77 -6.38
C GLU A 34 2.95 -2.78 -5.62
N TYR A 35 1.86 -3.22 -6.27
CA TYR A 35 1.06 -4.37 -5.88
C TYR A 35 1.15 -5.42 -6.99
N ASP A 36 1.71 -6.59 -6.67
CA ASP A 36 1.78 -7.74 -7.59
C ASP A 36 1.02 -8.93 -6.98
N PRO A 37 -0.18 -9.29 -7.52
CA PRO A 37 -0.97 -10.41 -7.01
C PRO A 37 -0.33 -11.78 -7.26
N MET A 38 0.70 -11.85 -8.11
CA MET A 38 1.47 -13.08 -8.35
C MET A 38 2.56 -13.31 -7.28
N MET A 39 2.80 -12.34 -6.39
CA MET A 39 3.75 -12.43 -5.29
C MET A 39 3.09 -12.68 -3.94
N VAL A 40 3.82 -13.35 -3.04
CA VAL A 40 3.39 -13.62 -1.67
C VAL A 40 4.56 -13.32 -0.72
N PRO A 41 4.55 -12.20 0.04
CA PRO A 41 3.50 -11.16 0.08
C PRO A 41 3.41 -10.26 -1.19
N PRO A 42 2.23 -9.65 -1.46
CA PRO A 42 1.97 -8.96 -2.73
C PRO A 42 2.36 -7.48 -2.80
N ILE A 43 2.63 -6.81 -1.68
CA ILE A 43 2.79 -5.34 -1.63
C ILE A 43 4.26 -4.98 -1.42
N TRP A 44 4.83 -4.19 -2.33
CA TRP A 44 6.12 -3.53 -2.15
C TRP A 44 5.93 -2.11 -1.63
N LEU A 45 6.74 -1.72 -0.66
CA LEU A 45 6.73 -0.37 -0.09
C LEU A 45 8.03 0.35 -0.42
N GLU A 46 7.94 1.63 -0.75
CA GLU A 46 9.10 2.46 -1.00
C GLU A 46 10.02 2.51 0.23
N ASN A 47 11.32 2.25 0.00
CA ASN A 47 12.35 2.23 1.05
C ASN A 47 12.11 1.18 2.16
N HIS A 48 11.27 0.17 1.93
CA HIS A 48 11.14 -0.99 2.81
C HIS A 48 11.84 -2.21 2.18
N PRO A 49 12.64 -2.98 2.94
CA PRO A 49 13.53 -3.99 2.35
C PRO A 49 12.84 -5.26 1.85
N LYS A 50 11.54 -5.44 2.13
CA LYS A 50 10.80 -6.67 1.82
C LYS A 50 9.34 -6.35 1.46
N PRO A 51 8.64 -7.25 0.76
CA PRO A 51 7.21 -7.09 0.55
C PRO A 51 6.44 -7.35 1.86
N CYS A 52 5.19 -6.87 1.91
CA CYS A 52 4.30 -6.94 3.07
C CYS A 52 2.92 -7.49 2.72
N TYR A 53 2.29 -8.17 3.66
CA TYR A 53 0.90 -8.58 3.51
C TYR A 53 -0.07 -7.43 3.78
N PRO A 54 -1.26 -7.41 3.16
CA PRO A 54 -2.32 -6.47 3.49
C PRO A 54 -2.64 -6.44 5.00
N GLU A 55 -2.65 -7.58 5.67
CA GLU A 55 -2.93 -7.67 7.11
C GLU A 55 -1.83 -7.07 8.00
N GLU A 56 -0.62 -6.86 7.48
CA GLU A 56 0.47 -6.19 8.20
C GLU A 56 0.37 -4.65 8.08
N LEU A 57 -0.48 -4.14 7.19
CA LEU A 57 -0.55 -2.74 6.81
C LEU A 57 -1.84 -2.07 7.27
N ARG A 58 -1.72 -0.78 7.57
CA ARG A 58 -2.83 0.12 7.86
C ARG A 58 -2.79 1.26 6.87
N ILE A 59 -3.85 1.42 6.09
CA ILE A 59 -4.03 2.58 5.20
C ILE A 59 -4.16 3.83 6.06
N VAL A 60 -3.38 4.84 5.73
CA VAL A 60 -3.48 6.16 6.34
C VAL A 60 -4.19 7.08 5.36
N SER A 61 -5.17 7.85 5.83
CA SER A 61 -5.91 8.79 4.99
C SER A 61 -5.46 10.21 5.27
N ASN A 62 -5.36 11.01 4.21
CA ASN A 62 -5.00 12.43 4.28
C ASN A 62 -6.12 13.30 4.91
N LEU A 63 -7.26 12.71 5.29
CA LEU A 63 -8.42 13.42 5.83
C LEU A 63 -8.12 14.20 7.12
N PHE A 64 -7.19 13.71 7.95
CA PHE A 64 -6.88 14.30 9.26
C PHE A 64 -5.39 14.63 9.47
N CYS A 65 -4.53 14.25 8.54
CA CYS A 65 -3.09 14.49 8.61
C CYS A 65 -2.59 14.87 7.22
N ILE A 66 -1.83 15.96 7.11
CA ILE A 66 -1.19 16.36 5.83
C ILE A 66 -0.09 15.35 5.53
N LEU A 67 -0.39 14.39 4.66
CA LEU A 67 0.59 13.46 4.12
C LEU A 67 1.25 14.11 2.89
N PRO A 68 2.58 14.04 2.76
CA PRO A 68 3.25 14.55 1.57
C PRO A 68 2.76 13.77 0.34
N GLN A 69 2.03 14.45 -0.55
CA GLN A 69 1.49 13.82 -1.74
C GLN A 69 2.64 13.49 -2.69
N LYS A 70 2.93 12.19 -2.89
CA LYS A 70 3.78 11.76 -3.98
C LYS A 70 2.93 11.66 -5.23
N THR A 71 2.96 12.70 -6.07
CA THR A 71 2.41 12.62 -7.41
C THR A 71 3.29 11.65 -8.21
N LEU A 72 2.73 10.50 -8.59
CA LEU A 72 3.33 9.65 -9.61
C LEU A 72 3.46 10.48 -10.89
N GLN A 73 4.65 11.02 -11.13
CA GLN A 73 4.99 11.63 -12.40
C GLN A 73 5.15 10.50 -13.40
N VAL A 74 4.08 10.24 -14.16
CA VAL A 74 4.17 9.43 -15.38
C VAL A 74 5.02 10.23 -16.36
N ALA A 75 6.23 9.74 -16.64
CA ALA A 75 7.13 10.27 -17.67
C ALA A 75 6.67 9.85 -19.07
#